data_AF-A0A211ZGY1-F1
#
_entry.id   AF-A0A211ZGY1-F1
#
_cell.length_a   1.000
_cell.length_b   1.000
_cell.length_c   1.000
_cell.angle_alpha   90.00
_cell.angle_beta   90.00
_cell.angle_gamma   90.00
#
_symmetry.space_group_name_H-M   'P 1'
#
loop_
_entity.id
_entity.type
_entity.pdbx_description
1 polymer ?
#
loop_
_entity_poly.entity_id
_entity_poly.type
_entity_poly.pdbx_seq_one_letter_code
_entity_poly.pdbx_strand_id
1 'polypeptide(L)'
;MADRRRPPGDLTLTRPRRQAGFTLVEVLVALAVLGSITATSLALLVSSRDRDSRAATQLRAGLAAEAILERVGLDLSLTPRSVSGRLSDGSAWSLAIAPWREEGLPEGPGQPGLLSVTVRVAPRRGPAVQLVTLRAGGLPP
;
A
#
# COMPACT_ATOMS: atom_id res chain seq x y z
N MET A 1 -78.69 -17.82 57.43
CA MET A 1 -78.96 -17.72 55.98
C MET A 1 -77.89 -16.81 55.37
N ALA A 2 -77.07 -17.37 54.47
CA ALA A 2 -76.01 -16.76 53.63
C ALA A 2 -74.88 -15.99 54.37
N ASP A 3 -73.76 -16.62 54.73
CA ASP A 3 -72.63 -17.04 53.87
C ASP A 3 -71.89 -15.86 53.20
N ARG A 4 -70.89 -15.32 53.91
CA ARG A 4 -69.90 -14.37 53.37
C ARG A 4 -68.89 -15.15 52.53
N ARG A 5 -69.10 -15.17 51.21
CA ARG A 5 -68.08 -15.64 50.27
C ARG A 5 -66.90 -14.66 50.25
N ARG A 6 -65.81 -15.01 50.93
CA ARG A 6 -64.48 -14.43 50.68
C ARG A 6 -63.98 -14.98 49.34
N PRO A 7 -63.51 -14.16 48.38
CA PRO A 7 -62.77 -14.69 47.25
C PRO A 7 -61.45 -15.32 47.74
N PRO A 8 -61.06 -16.48 47.23
CA PRO A 8 -59.78 -17.09 47.55
C PRO A 8 -58.64 -16.19 47.05
N GLY A 9 -57.64 -16.02 47.91
CA GLY A 9 -56.51 -15.14 47.71
C GLY A 9 -55.81 -15.38 46.37
N ASP A 10 -55.50 -14.26 45.74
CA ASP A 10 -54.58 -14.14 44.62
C ASP A 10 -53.19 -14.59 45.10
N LEU A 11 -52.93 -15.90 45.04
CA LEU A 11 -51.58 -16.44 45.17
C LEU A 11 -50.85 -16.14 43.87
N THR A 12 -50.44 -14.88 43.73
CA THR A 12 -49.36 -14.49 42.83
C THR A 12 -48.11 -15.23 43.29
N LEU A 13 -47.96 -16.47 42.83
CA LEU A 13 -46.75 -17.26 42.94
C LEU A 13 -45.69 -16.51 42.15
N THR A 14 -45.02 -15.59 42.83
CA THR A 14 -43.83 -14.93 42.32
C THR A 14 -42.79 -16.02 42.20
N ARG A 15 -42.72 -16.62 41.01
CA ARG A 15 -41.76 -17.67 40.69
C ARG A 15 -40.38 -17.07 40.95
N PRO A 16 -39.54 -17.64 41.84
CA PRO A 16 -38.22 -17.09 42.08
C PRO A 16 -37.47 -17.14 40.75
N ARG A 17 -37.14 -15.95 40.23
CA ARG A 17 -36.25 -15.82 39.08
C ARG A 17 -34.96 -16.53 39.47
N ARG A 18 -34.70 -17.70 38.88
CA ARG A 18 -33.40 -18.36 38.98
C ARG A 18 -32.37 -17.37 38.48
N GLN A 19 -31.61 -16.77 39.39
CA GLN A 19 -30.40 -16.06 39.03
C GLN A 19 -29.48 -17.08 38.38
N ALA A 20 -29.36 -17.02 37.06
CA ALA A 20 -28.38 -17.79 36.33
C ALA A 20 -27.01 -17.22 36.72
N GLY A 21 -26.34 -17.88 37.67
CA GLY A 21 -24.96 -17.56 38.00
C GLY A 21 -24.09 -17.74 36.75
N PHE A 22 -23.16 -16.81 36.54
CA PHE A 22 -22.17 -16.89 35.48
C PHE A 22 -21.46 -18.25 35.55
N THR A 23 -21.52 -19.01 34.47
CA THR A 23 -20.84 -20.31 34.42
C THR A 23 -19.35 -20.10 34.17
N LEU A 24 -18.49 -20.99 34.67
CA LEU A 24 -17.05 -20.98 34.34
C LEU A 24 -16.83 -20.96 32.82
N VAL A 25 -17.69 -21.69 32.09
CA VAL A 25 -17.69 -21.75 30.62
C VAL A 25 -17.89 -20.37 30.01
N GLU A 26 -18.76 -19.53 30.58
CA GLU A 26 -19.01 -18.17 30.07
C GLU A 26 -17.79 -17.26 30.18
N VAL A 27 -17.05 -17.33 31.29
CA VAL A 27 -15.79 -16.57 31.46
C VAL A 27 -14.73 -17.06 30.47
N LEU A 28 -14.64 -18.37 30.24
CA LEU A 28 -13.71 -18.94 29.27
C LEU A 28 -14.08 -18.54 27.84
N VAL A 29 -15.36 -18.56 27.48
CA VAL A 29 -15.83 -18.10 26.17
C VAL A 29 -15.59 -16.61 26.01
N ALA A 30 -15.89 -15.80 27.02
CA ALA A 30 -15.63 -14.35 27.00
C ALA A 30 -14.14 -14.05 26.80
N LEU A 31 -13.25 -14.78 27.50
CA LEU A 31 -11.81 -14.63 27.34
C LEU A 31 -11.35 -15.09 25.94
N ALA A 32 -11.90 -16.18 25.41
CA ALA A 32 -11.58 -16.66 24.06
C ALA A 32 -12.01 -15.66 22.98
N VAL A 33 -13.20 -15.09 23.12
CA VAL A 33 -13.71 -14.04 22.22
C VAL A 33 -12.84 -12.78 22.33
N LEU A 34 -12.55 -12.33 23.55
CA LEU A 34 -11.70 -11.15 23.78
C LEU A 34 -10.29 -11.35 23.20
N GLY A 35 -9.68 -12.51 23.43
CA GLY A 35 -8.38 -12.87 22.88
C GLY A 35 -8.40 -12.88 21.34
N SER A 36 -9.45 -13.44 20.74
CA SER A 36 -9.61 -13.48 19.28
C SER A 36 -9.77 -12.08 18.68
N ILE A 37 -10.60 -11.23 19.28
CA ILE A 37 -10.78 -9.83 18.88
C ILE A 37 -9.46 -9.06 19.01
N THR A 38 -8.74 -9.27 20.11
CA THR A 38 -7.45 -8.60 20.36
C THR A 38 -6.40 -9.04 19.34
N ALA A 39 -6.27 -10.34 19.09
CA ALA A 39 -5.32 -10.90 18.12
C ALA A 39 -5.61 -10.41 16.70
N THR A 40 -6.87 -10.45 16.27
CA THR A 40 -7.28 -9.95 14.95
C THR A 40 -7.07 -8.44 14.82
N SER A 41 -7.42 -7.64 15.83
CA SER A 41 -7.18 -6.19 15.84
C SER A 41 -5.69 -5.87 15.73
N LEU A 42 -4.83 -6.57 16.47
CA LEU A 42 -3.39 -6.37 16.39
C LEU A 42 -2.84 -6.76 15.01
N ALA A 43 -3.31 -7.87 14.44
CA ALA A 43 -2.91 -8.30 13.10
C ALA A 43 -3.26 -7.24 12.04
N LEU A 44 -4.45 -6.65 12.13
CA LEU A 44 -4.87 -5.56 11.25
C LEU A 44 -3.96 -4.33 11.41
N LEU A 45 -3.68 -3.89 12.64
CA LEU A 45 -2.81 -2.74 12.90
C LEU A 45 -1.38 -2.94 12.38
N VAL A 46 -0.81 -4.12 12.56
CA VAL A 46 0.53 -4.46 12.04
C VAL A 46 0.52 -4.47 10.52
N SER A 47 -0.52 -5.03 9.90
CA SER A 47 -0.65 -5.04 8.44
C SER A 47 -0.77 -3.63 7.85
N SER A 48 -1.44 -2.71 8.54
CA SER A 48 -1.54 -1.31 8.12
C SER A 48 -0.20 -0.59 8.22
N ARG A 49 0.58 -0.81 9.29
CA ARG A 49 1.92 -0.22 9.44
C ARG A 49 2.90 -0.67 8.37
N ASP A 50 2.88 -1.95 8.00
CA ASP A 50 3.74 -2.46 6.93
C ASP A 50 3.36 -1.83 5.57
N ARG A 51 2.05 -1.68 5.30
CA ARG A 51 1.55 -1.01 4.08
C ARG A 51 1.97 0.46 3.99
N ASP A 52 1.86 1.21 5.08
CA ASP A 52 2.25 2.64 5.11
C ASP A 52 3.76 2.81 4.84
N SER A 53 4.59 1.95 5.43
CA SER A 53 6.04 1.99 5.23
C SER A 53 6.44 1.70 3.78
N ARG A 54 5.73 0.77 3.13
CA ARG A 54 5.94 0.43 1.71
C ARG A 54 5.51 1.57 0.80
N ALA A 55 4.35 2.18 1.05
CA ALA A 55 3.86 3.32 0.27
C ALA A 55 4.84 4.51 0.35
N ALA A 56 5.34 4.82 1.55
CA ALA A 56 6.34 5.87 1.74
C ALA A 56 7.66 5.56 1.01
N THR A 57 8.08 4.28 0.97
CA THR A 57 9.30 3.87 0.25
C THR A 57 9.14 4.00 -1.26
N GLN A 58 7.97 3.61 -1.79
CA GLN A 58 7.65 3.75 -3.21
C GLN A 58 7.60 5.23 -3.63
N LEU A 59 6.96 6.08 -2.84
CA LEU A 59 6.90 7.52 -3.13
C LEU A 59 8.30 8.14 -3.19
N ARG A 60 9.17 7.82 -2.23
CA ARG A 60 10.57 8.30 -2.25
C ARG A 60 11.33 7.81 -3.48
N ALA A 61 11.17 6.54 -3.85
CA ALA A 61 11.81 5.98 -5.04
C ALA A 61 11.30 6.63 -6.34
N GLY A 62 10.00 6.95 -6.40
CA GLY A 62 9.39 7.68 -7.52
C GLY A 62 9.94 9.09 -7.65
N LEU A 63 9.92 9.88 -6.57
CA LEU A 63 10.49 11.23 -6.55
C LEU A 63 11.98 11.25 -6.91
N ALA A 64 12.75 10.25 -6.45
CA ALA A 64 14.14 10.12 -6.83
C ALA A 64 14.31 9.80 -8.32
N ALA A 65 13.45 8.95 -8.88
CA ALA A 65 13.45 8.64 -10.30
C ALA A 65 13.09 9.87 -11.15
N GLU A 66 12.10 10.66 -10.73
CA GLU A 66 11.72 11.94 -11.36
C GLU A 66 12.88 12.94 -11.33
N ALA A 67 13.50 13.14 -10.17
CA ALA A 67 14.65 14.05 -10.03
C ALA A 67 15.84 13.65 -10.92
N ILE A 68 16.10 12.35 -11.11
CA ILE A 68 17.14 11.87 -12.04
C ILE A 68 16.73 12.18 -13.48
N LEU A 69 15.45 12.00 -13.82
CA LEU A 69 14.90 12.20 -15.15
C LEU A 69 14.86 13.67 -15.56
N GLU A 70 14.57 14.59 -14.63
CA GLU A 70 14.58 16.04 -14.86
C GLU A 70 15.97 16.58 -15.21
N ARG A 71 17.03 15.93 -14.71
CA ARG A 71 18.41 16.31 -15.04
C ARG A 71 18.80 15.94 -16.47
N VAL A 72 18.06 15.04 -17.11
CA VAL A 72 18.28 14.62 -18.50
C VAL A 72 17.80 15.72 -19.45
N GLY A 73 18.73 16.28 -20.22
CA GLY A 73 18.52 17.45 -21.07
C GLY A 73 18.93 18.78 -20.43
N LEU A 74 19.25 18.80 -19.14
CA LEU A 74 19.84 19.95 -18.43
C LEU A 74 21.33 19.72 -18.20
N ASP A 75 21.66 18.82 -17.26
CA ASP A 75 23.03 18.48 -16.89
C ASP A 75 23.55 17.26 -17.67
N LEU A 76 22.63 16.35 -18.00
CA LEU A 76 22.92 15.08 -18.66
C LEU A 76 22.56 15.18 -20.13
N SER A 77 23.57 15.08 -20.98
CA SER A 77 23.39 15.12 -22.44
C SER A 77 22.44 14.02 -22.92
N LEU A 78 21.52 14.38 -23.82
CA LEU A 78 20.56 13.50 -24.50
C LEU A 78 21.26 12.66 -25.58
N THR A 79 22.22 11.85 -25.17
CA THR A 79 22.96 10.93 -26.03
C THR A 79 22.79 9.50 -25.54
N PRO A 80 22.68 8.50 -26.43
CA PRO A 80 22.59 7.10 -26.04
C PRO A 80 23.68 6.70 -25.04
N ARG A 81 23.27 6.27 -23.85
CA ARG A 81 24.16 6.03 -22.71
C ARG A 81 23.46 5.22 -21.63
N SER A 82 24.22 4.46 -20.86
CA SER A 82 23.79 3.93 -19.57
C SER A 82 24.65 4.50 -18.44
N VAL A 83 24.02 4.90 -17.33
CA VAL A 83 24.67 5.37 -16.11
C VAL A 83 24.01 4.67 -14.93
N SER A 84 24.78 4.29 -13.92
CA SER A 84 24.24 3.70 -12.70
C SER A 84 24.98 4.21 -11.48
N GLY A 85 24.37 4.06 -10.31
CA GLY A 85 24.97 4.49 -9.05
C GLY A 85 24.13 4.10 -7.84
N ARG A 86 24.47 4.73 -6.71
CA ARG A 86 23.69 4.64 -5.48
C ARG A 86 23.29 6.03 -5.02
N LEU A 87 22.08 6.12 -4.47
CA LEU A 87 21.58 7.29 -3.77
C LEU A 87 22.15 7.33 -2.34
N SER A 88 22.03 8.47 -1.66
CA SER A 88 22.55 8.69 -0.31
C SER A 88 21.94 7.76 0.74
N ASP A 89 20.71 7.30 0.51
CA ASP A 89 20.00 6.31 1.33
C ASP A 89 20.42 4.85 1.06
N GLY A 90 21.35 4.66 0.12
CA GLY A 90 21.86 3.35 -0.29
C GLY A 90 20.99 2.62 -1.32
N SER A 91 19.94 3.25 -1.85
CA SER A 91 19.13 2.73 -2.96
C SER A 91 19.95 2.71 -4.25
N ALA A 92 19.85 1.63 -5.03
CA ALA A 92 20.53 1.52 -6.32
C ALA A 92 19.71 2.21 -7.40
N TRP A 93 20.35 2.90 -8.34
CA TRP A 93 19.67 3.52 -9.46
C TRP A 93 20.41 3.27 -10.77
N SER A 94 19.65 3.28 -11.87
CA SER A 94 20.18 3.18 -13.23
C SER A 94 19.37 4.06 -14.18
N LEU A 95 20.06 4.73 -15.09
CA LEU A 95 19.55 5.53 -16.18
C LEU A 95 20.02 4.89 -17.49
N ALA A 96 19.11 4.62 -18.41
CA ALA A 96 19.42 4.16 -19.76
C ALA A 96 18.74 5.07 -20.78
N ILE A 97 19.53 5.65 -21.66
CA ILE A 97 19.10 6.44 -22.81
C ILE A 97 19.42 5.59 -24.04
N ALA A 98 18.40 5.24 -24.83
CA ALA A 98 18.56 4.45 -26.04
C ALA A 98 17.68 5.00 -27.17
N PRO A 99 18.10 4.90 -28.43
CA PRO A 99 17.25 5.22 -29.57
C PRO A 99 15.92 4.45 -29.46
N TRP A 100 14.82 5.18 -29.55
CA TRP A 100 13.50 4.59 -29.62
C TRP A 100 13.18 4.34 -31.09
N ARG A 101 12.87 3.08 -31.43
CA ARG A 101 12.48 2.66 -32.78
C ARG A 101 11.18 1.91 -32.68
N GLU A 102 10.22 2.27 -33.50
CA GLU A 102 8.98 1.53 -33.66
C GLU A 102 9.18 0.41 -34.68
N GLU A 103 8.91 -0.83 -34.29
CA GLU A 103 9.07 -1.99 -35.18
C GLU A 103 8.08 -1.89 -36.34
N GLY A 104 8.59 -1.77 -37.56
CA GLY A 104 7.79 -1.71 -38.79
C GLY A 104 7.64 -0.33 -39.43
N LEU A 105 8.13 0.75 -38.78
CA LEU A 105 8.19 2.08 -39.40
C LEU A 105 9.55 2.32 -40.07
N PRO A 106 9.61 2.62 -41.39
CA PRO A 106 10.85 3.03 -42.04
C PRO A 106 11.27 4.43 -41.54
N GLU A 107 12.54 4.58 -41.17
CA GLU A 107 13.11 5.88 -40.83
C GLU A 107 13.11 6.77 -42.06
N GLY A 108 12.24 7.78 -42.06
CA GLY A 108 12.15 8.77 -43.12
C GLY A 108 13.18 9.88 -42.91
N PRO A 109 13.84 10.36 -43.99
CA PRO A 109 14.77 11.49 -43.89
C PRO A 109 14.05 12.72 -43.30
N GLY A 110 14.61 13.29 -42.23
CA GLY A 110 14.06 14.46 -41.54
C GLY A 110 13.18 14.17 -40.32
N GLN A 111 13.00 12.91 -39.90
CA GLN A 111 12.34 12.61 -38.62
C GLN A 111 13.31 12.87 -37.46
N PRO A 112 12.91 13.65 -36.42
CA PRO A 112 13.73 13.81 -35.23
C PRO A 112 13.90 12.44 -34.55
N GLY A 113 15.15 12.02 -34.34
CA GLY A 113 15.46 10.73 -33.74
C GLY A 113 14.92 10.68 -32.32
N LEU A 114 13.93 9.83 -32.04
CA LEU A 114 13.38 9.70 -30.70
C LEU A 114 14.34 8.91 -29.81
N LEU A 115 14.49 9.34 -28.57
CA LEU A 115 15.26 8.68 -27.53
C LEU A 115 14.31 8.25 -26.42
N SER A 116 14.41 6.99 -26.02
CA SER A 116 13.81 6.50 -24.79
C SER A 116 14.77 6.73 -23.64
N VAL A 117 14.28 7.35 -22.57
CA VAL A 117 15.01 7.58 -21.33
C VAL A 117 14.32 6.78 -20.24
N THR A 118 15.00 5.75 -19.75
CA THR A 118 14.52 4.85 -18.72
C THR A 118 15.30 5.09 -17.44
N VAL A 119 14.60 5.45 -16.36
CA VAL A 119 15.16 5.57 -15.02
C VAL A 119 14.57 4.47 -14.15
N ARG A 120 15.42 3.74 -13.46
CA ARG A 120 15.01 2.72 -12.50
C ARG A 120 15.69 2.98 -11.16
N VAL A 121 14.91 3.00 -10.09
CA VAL A 121 15.37 3.14 -8.72
C VAL A 121 14.93 1.91 -7.95
N ALA A 122 15.89 1.17 -7.40
CA ALA A 122 15.68 -0.02 -6.58
C ALA A 122 16.01 0.31 -5.12
N PRO A 123 14.98 0.47 -4.25
CA PRO A 123 15.18 0.63 -2.82
C PRO A 123 15.85 -0.59 -2.21
N ARG A 124 16.50 -0.43 -1.05
CA ARG A 124 17.07 -1.56 -0.29
C ARG A 124 16.04 -2.57 0.18
N ARG A 125 14.80 -2.11 0.41
CA ARG A 125 13.67 -2.95 0.81
C ARG A 125 12.45 -2.53 0.00
N GLY A 126 11.84 -3.50 -0.67
CA GLY A 126 10.65 -3.28 -1.49
C GLY A 126 10.93 -3.30 -3.00
N PRO A 127 9.88 -3.09 -3.81
CA PRO A 127 9.98 -3.17 -5.26
C PRO A 127 10.71 -1.95 -5.85
N ALA A 128 11.37 -2.17 -6.99
CA ALA A 128 11.95 -1.09 -7.78
C ALA A 128 10.85 -0.28 -8.48
N VAL A 129 11.06 1.03 -8.58
CA VAL A 129 10.23 1.95 -9.37
C VAL A 129 10.96 2.25 -10.68
N GLN A 130 10.23 2.26 -11.79
CA GLN A 130 10.77 2.54 -13.11
C GLN A 130 9.91 3.59 -13.80
N LEU A 131 10.57 4.61 -14.35
CA LEU A 131 9.98 5.64 -15.17
C LEU A 131 10.59 5.57 -16.56
N VAL A 132 9.74 5.71 -17.58
CA VAL A 132 10.16 5.74 -18.98
C VAL A 132 9.57 6.98 -19.61
N THR A 133 10.41 7.77 -20.26
CA THR A 133 9.99 8.95 -21.03
C THR A 133 10.58 8.91 -22.42
N LEU A 134 9.89 9.55 -23.37
CA LEU A 134 10.35 9.73 -24.73
C LEU A 134 10.80 11.19 -24.91
N ARG A 135 11.96 11.38 -25.51
CA ARG A 135 12.55 12.69 -25.80
C ARG A 135 12.93 12.76 -27.26
N ALA A 136 12.66 13.88 -27.93
CA ALA A 136 13.18 14.12 -29.27
C ALA A 136 14.69 14.43 -29.19
N GLY A 137 15.51 13.64 -29.86
CA GLY A 137 16.93 13.92 -30.06
C GLY A 137 17.11 14.88 -31.23
N GLY A 138 17.79 16.00 -30.99
CA GLY A 138 18.28 16.86 -32.07
C GLY A 138 17.37 18.02 -32.50
N LEU A 139 16.55 18.60 -31.60
CA LEU A 139 16.04 19.95 -31.88
C LEU A 139 17.20 20.95 -31.74
N PRO A 140 17.57 21.73 -32.77
CA PRO A 140 18.44 22.89 -32.57
C PRO A 140 17.74 23.88 -31.61
N PRO A 141 18.51 24.61 -30.78
CA PRO A 141 17.96 25.61 -29.86
C PRO A 141 17.24 26.76 -30.59
#